data_AF-A0A821BV62-F1
#
_entry.id   AF-A0A821BV62-F1
#
_cell.length_a   1.000
_cell.length_b   1.000
_cell.length_c   1.000
_cell.angle_alpha   90.00
_cell.angle_beta   90.00
_cell.angle_gamma   90.00
#
_symmetry.space_group_name_H-M   'P 1'
#
loop_
_entity.id
_entity.type
_entity.pdbx_description
1 polymer ?
#
loop_
_entity_poly.entity_id
_entity_poly.type
_entity_poly.pdbx_seq_one_letter_code
_entity_poly.pdbx_strand_id
1 'polypeptide(L)'
;EEAYVFLTSSSLLEKHCSYCPQQCFITDFSIKNSLWKTPPAWLVDDIKRFAENSKIPLPHDWLTNWCSHIDASYLSIELVHESTRIENYTQAATLTAVGVLSNVGGQTGLWIGVSFL
;
A
#
# COMPACT_ATOMS: atom_id res chain seq x y z
N GLU A 1 9.27 18.90 -11.51
CA GLU A 1 8.90 18.98 -10.08
C GLU A 1 9.37 17.71 -9.40
N GLU A 2 10.27 17.86 -8.44
CA GLU A 2 10.82 16.75 -7.66
C GLU A 2 9.76 16.27 -6.68
N ALA A 3 9.30 15.03 -6.86
CA ALA A 3 8.48 14.35 -5.87
C ALA A 3 9.31 14.20 -4.59
N TYR A 4 8.82 14.77 -3.49
CA TYR A 4 9.36 14.49 -2.16
C TYR A 4 9.14 13.00 -1.88
N VAL A 5 10.17 12.19 -2.15
CA VAL A 5 10.24 10.82 -1.71
C VAL A 5 10.28 10.88 -0.19
N PHE A 6 9.22 10.42 0.47
CA PHE A 6 9.29 10.07 1.89
C PHE A 6 10.38 9.00 2.00
N LEU A 7 11.60 9.42 2.33
CA LEU A 7 12.72 8.54 2.62
C LEU A 7 12.35 7.83 3.93
N THR A 8 11.56 6.76 3.81
CA THR A 8 11.42 5.79 4.87
C THR A 8 12.82 5.38 5.26
N SER A 9 13.10 5.54 6.55
CA SER A 9 14.36 5.34 7.24
C SER A 9 14.85 3.89 7.14
N SER A 10 15.16 3.41 5.94
CA SER A 10 15.77 2.11 5.71
C SER A 10 17.00 1.93 6.60
N SER A 11 17.77 3.00 6.81
CA SER A 11 18.94 3.01 7.70
C SER A 11 18.63 2.87 9.21
N LEU A 12 17.46 3.30 9.70
CA LEU A 12 17.09 3.14 11.12
C LEU A 12 16.53 1.74 11.38
N LEU A 13 15.75 1.21 10.44
CA LEU A 13 15.24 -0.16 10.49
C LEU A 13 16.38 -1.18 10.45
N GLU A 14 17.35 -1.00 9.54
CA GLU A 14 18.50 -1.89 9.41
C GLU A 14 19.42 -1.86 10.64
N LYS A 15 19.52 -0.71 11.32
CA LYS A 15 20.35 -0.53 12.52
C LYS A 15 19.72 -1.09 13.80
N HIS A 16 18.39 -1.12 13.91
CA HIS A 16 17.69 -1.52 15.14
C HIS A 16 16.84 -2.79 15.01
N CYS A 17 16.58 -3.27 13.80
CA CYS A 17 15.82 -4.49 13.52
C CYS A 17 16.64 -5.44 12.64
N SER A 18 17.60 -6.14 13.25
CA SER A 18 18.39 -7.18 12.57
C SER A 18 17.58 -8.44 12.21
N TYR A 19 16.39 -8.59 12.78
CA TYR A 19 15.47 -9.70 12.50
C TYR A 19 14.03 -9.20 12.41
N CYS A 20 13.55 -9.04 11.18
CA CYS A 20 12.14 -8.77 10.86
C CYS A 20 11.62 -9.88 9.94
N PRO A 21 11.19 -11.04 10.48
CA PRO A 21 10.60 -12.09 9.67
C PRO A 21 9.30 -11.58 9.05
N GLN A 22 9.11 -11.91 7.78
CA GLN A 22 7.87 -11.58 7.06
C GLN A 22 6.70 -12.36 7.68
N GLN A 23 5.55 -11.70 7.88
CA GLN A 23 4.36 -12.35 8.41
C GLN A 23 3.76 -13.31 7.38
N CYS A 24 3.18 -14.42 7.85
CA CYS A 24 2.53 -15.40 6.97
C CYS A 24 1.20 -14.92 6.38
N PHE A 25 0.62 -13.87 6.96
CA PHE A 25 -0.60 -13.22 6.49
C PHE A 25 -0.31 -11.75 6.28
N ILE A 26 -0.33 -11.31 5.03
CA ILE A 26 -0.07 -9.93 4.64
C ILE A 26 -1.20 -9.49 3.72
N THR A 27 -1.68 -8.26 3.92
CA THR A 27 -2.61 -7.59 3.03
C THR A 27 -1.87 -6.43 2.41
N ASP A 28 -1.62 -6.51 1.10
CA ASP A 28 -0.97 -5.46 0.33
C ASP A 28 -1.99 -4.74 -0.57
N PHE A 29 -1.81 -3.44 -0.74
CA PHE A 29 -2.65 -2.60 -1.59
C PHE A 29 -1.84 -2.13 -2.79
N SER A 30 -2.34 -2.38 -4.00
CA SER A 30 -1.78 -1.77 -5.20
C SER A 30 -2.40 -0.38 -5.38
N ILE A 31 -1.57 0.66 -5.24
CA ILE A 31 -2.03 2.05 -5.37
C ILE A 31 -1.72 2.54 -6.78
N LYS A 32 -2.76 2.99 -7.49
CA LYS A 32 -2.62 3.71 -8.76
C LYS A 32 -2.77 5.20 -8.51
N ASN A 33 -1.67 5.93 -8.64
CA ASN A 33 -1.67 7.38 -8.45
C ASN A 33 -2.13 8.09 -9.72
N SER A 34 -2.97 9.10 -9.55
CA SER A 34 -3.32 10.06 -10.60
C SER A 34 -3.21 11.47 -10.03
N LEU A 35 -2.83 12.42 -10.89
CA LEU A 35 -2.63 13.81 -10.51
C LEU A 35 -3.43 14.67 -11.49
N TRP A 36 -4.26 15.55 -10.94
CA TRP A 36 -5.01 16.55 -11.69
C TRP A 36 -4.82 17.93 -11.10
N LYS A 37 -4.97 18.95 -11.95
CA LYS A 37 -4.89 20.34 -11.52
C LYS A 37 -6.01 20.62 -10.51
N THR A 38 -5.63 21.09 -9.34
CA THR A 38 -6.52 21.41 -8.23
C THR A 38 -6.05 22.72 -7.58
N PRO A 39 -6.95 23.57 -7.06
CA PRO A 39 -8.40 23.47 -7.16
C PRO A 39 -8.95 23.86 -8.54
N PRO A 40 -10.13 23.35 -8.93
CA PRO A 40 -10.83 23.84 -10.12
C PRO A 40 -11.25 25.30 -9.92
N ALA A 41 -11.15 26.12 -10.97
CA ALA A 41 -11.41 27.56 -10.90
C ALA A 41 -12.80 27.93 -10.34
N TRP A 42 -13.81 27.10 -10.59
CA TRP A 42 -15.17 27.32 -10.08
C TRP A 42 -15.32 27.07 -8.56
N LEU A 43 -14.37 26.37 -7.92
CA LEU A 43 -14.41 26.05 -6.49
C LEU A 43 -13.61 27.06 -5.64
N VAL A 44 -12.77 27.88 -6.27
CA VAL A 44 -11.81 28.76 -5.59
C VAL A 44 -12.47 29.78 -4.66
N ASP A 45 -13.61 30.35 -5.06
CA ASP A 45 -14.37 31.31 -4.24
C ASP A 45 -15.00 30.65 -3.00
N ASP A 46 -15.44 29.39 -3.11
CA ASP A 46 -15.98 28.65 -1.98
C ASP A 46 -14.88 28.25 -1.00
N ILE A 47 -13.69 27.89 -1.50
CA ILE A 47 -12.51 27.64 -0.66
C ILE A 47 -12.13 28.92 0.10
N LYS A 48 -12.16 30.08 -0.56
CA LYS A 48 -11.91 31.37 0.10
C LYS A 48 -12.89 31.61 1.24
N ARG A 49 -14.20 31.48 0.98
CA ARG A 49 -15.24 31.65 1.99
C ARG A 49 -15.07 30.66 3.15
N PHE A 50 -14.70 29.42 2.85
CA PHE A 50 -14.41 28.43 3.88
C PHE A 50 -13.22 28.87 4.73
N ALA A 51 -12.10 29.27 4.13
CA ALA A 51 -10.91 29.71 4.84
C ALA A 51 -11.19 30.93 5.74
N GLU A 52 -11.92 31.92 5.23
CA GLU A 52 -12.29 33.14 5.98
C GLU A 52 -13.26 32.88 7.13
N ASN A 53 -14.18 31.92 6.96
CA ASN A 53 -15.11 31.51 8.01
C ASN A 53 -14.53 30.47 8.97
N SER A 54 -13.40 29.85 8.60
CA SER A 54 -12.68 28.92 9.45
C SER A 54 -11.83 29.67 10.47
N LYS A 55 -11.48 29.01 11.57
CA LYS A 55 -10.51 29.54 12.54
C LYS A 55 -9.05 29.31 12.12
N ILE A 56 -8.81 29.08 10.82
CA ILE A 56 -7.47 28.84 10.29
C ILE A 56 -6.73 30.17 10.23
N PRO A 57 -5.49 30.25 10.73
CA PRO A 57 -4.68 31.46 10.62
C PRO A 57 -4.43 31.77 9.14
N LEU A 58 -4.85 32.95 8.71
CA LEU A 58 -4.68 33.42 7.34
C LEU A 58 -3.35 34.16 7.17
N PRO A 59 -2.72 34.08 5.98
CA PRO A 59 -1.57 34.91 5.62
C PRO A 59 -1.87 36.41 5.79
N HIS A 60 -0.85 37.21 6.10
CA HIS A 60 -1.02 38.64 6.35
C HIS A 60 -1.48 39.42 5.11
N ASP A 61 -1.17 38.93 3.90
CA ASP A 61 -1.53 39.50 2.61
C ASP A 61 -2.74 38.80 1.96
N TRP A 62 -3.56 38.09 2.75
CA TRP A 62 -4.72 37.35 2.27
C TRP A 62 -5.67 38.22 1.43
N LEU A 63 -5.98 39.45 1.88
CA LEU A 63 -6.91 40.34 1.18
C LEU A 63 -6.52 40.63 -0.27
N THR A 64 -5.23 40.63 -0.60
CA THR A 64 -4.71 40.93 -1.94
C THR A 64 -4.31 39.69 -2.73
N ASN A 65 -3.77 38.66 -2.07
CA ASN A 65 -3.12 37.51 -2.74
C ASN A 65 -3.75 36.15 -2.42
N TRP A 66 -4.96 36.11 -1.83
CA TRP A 66 -5.64 34.87 -1.43
C TRP A 66 -5.67 33.79 -2.51
N CYS A 67 -5.90 34.15 -3.79
CA CYS A 67 -5.98 33.17 -4.87
C CYS A 67 -4.67 32.42 -5.07
N SER A 68 -3.52 33.12 -5.02
CA SER A 68 -2.21 32.49 -5.13
C SER A 68 -1.89 31.61 -3.92
N HIS A 69 -2.35 32.01 -2.72
CA HIS A 69 -2.19 31.21 -1.51
C HIS A 69 -3.00 29.91 -1.57
N ILE A 70 -4.22 29.98 -2.08
CA ILE A 70 -5.06 28.80 -2.35
C ILE A 70 -4.37 27.90 -3.37
N ASP A 71 -3.93 28.42 -4.52
CA ASP A 71 -3.29 27.61 -5.56
C ASP A 71 -2.00 26.93 -5.06
N ALA A 72 -1.21 27.60 -4.21
CA ALA A 72 0.04 27.05 -3.70
C ALA A 72 -0.14 26.06 -2.54
N SER A 73 -1.22 26.18 -1.76
CA SER A 73 -1.38 25.44 -0.49
C SER A 73 -2.52 24.44 -0.50
N TYR A 74 -3.44 24.52 -1.46
CA TYR A 74 -4.60 23.64 -1.53
C TYR A 74 -4.19 22.26 -2.06
N LEU A 75 -4.49 21.23 -1.27
CA LEU A 75 -4.28 19.84 -1.63
C LEU A 75 -5.60 19.10 -1.45
N SER A 76 -6.03 18.41 -2.50
CA SER A 76 -7.14 17.46 -2.43
C SER A 76 -6.61 16.06 -2.64
N ILE A 77 -6.95 15.15 -1.73
CA ILE A 77 -6.57 13.74 -1.79
C ILE A 77 -7.87 12.94 -1.85
N GLU A 78 -8.03 12.19 -2.94
CA GLU A 78 -9.17 11.29 -3.11
C GLU A 78 -8.67 9.85 -3.16
N LEU A 79 -9.18 9.01 -2.26
CA LEU A 79 -8.87 7.59 -2.21
C LEU A 79 -10.09 6.80 -2.70
N VAL A 80 -9.96 6.19 -3.88
CA VAL A 80 -11.04 5.45 -4.52
C VAL A 80 -10.61 4.00 -4.74
N HIS A 81 -11.51 3.06 -4.47
CA HIS A 81 -11.30 1.65 -4.77
C HIS A 81 -11.63 1.41 -6.25
N GLU A 82 -10.62 1.08 -7.06
CA GLU A 82 -10.84 0.76 -8.48
C GLU A 82 -11.76 -0.45 -8.67
N SER A 83 -11.68 -1.43 -7.77
CA SER A 83 -12.49 -2.64 -7.81
C SER A 83 -12.75 -3.18 -6.40
N THR A 84 -13.85 -3.92 -6.24
CA THR A 84 -14.14 -4.71 -5.05
C THR A 84 -13.46 -6.08 -5.06
N ARG A 85 -12.67 -6.38 -6.11
CA ARG A 85 -11.99 -7.67 -6.26
C ARG A 85 -10.80 -7.75 -5.29
N ILE A 86 -10.86 -8.72 -4.39
CA ILE A 86 -9.76 -9.09 -3.50
C ILE A 86 -9.05 -10.30 -4.12
N GLU A 87 -7.74 -10.18 -4.35
CA GLU A 87 -6.92 -11.29 -4.83
C GLU A 87 -6.21 -11.95 -3.64
N ASN A 88 -6.46 -13.25 -3.45
CA ASN A 88 -5.87 -14.02 -2.37
C ASN A 88 -4.76 -14.91 -2.93
N TYR A 89 -3.53 -14.70 -2.46
CA TYR A 89 -2.36 -15.50 -2.82
C TYR A 89 -1.97 -16.39 -1.64
N THR A 90 -2.20 -17.70 -1.76
CA THR A 90 -1.81 -18.69 -0.75
C THR A 90 -0.67 -19.55 -1.27
N GLN A 91 0.44 -19.63 -0.53
CA GLN A 91 1.50 -20.59 -0.84
C GLN A 91 1.20 -21.92 -0.16
N ALA A 92 1.04 -22.97 -0.95
CA ALA A 92 0.85 -24.33 -0.45
C ALA A 92 2.14 -25.14 -0.61
N ALA A 93 2.44 -26.01 0.36
CA ALA A 93 3.57 -26.92 0.26
C ALA A 93 3.33 -27.94 -0.86
N THR A 94 4.27 -28.05 -1.80
CA THR A 94 4.21 -29.02 -2.91
C THR A 94 4.18 -30.47 -2.44
N LEU A 95 4.85 -30.76 -1.32
CA LEU A 95 4.89 -32.08 -0.68
C LEU A 95 4.42 -31.95 0.76
N THR A 96 3.32 -32.62 1.06
CA THR A 96 2.83 -32.77 2.43
C THR A 96 3.42 -34.02 3.07
N ALA A 97 3.43 -34.09 4.41
CA ALA A 97 3.93 -35.26 5.15
C ALA A 97 3.26 -36.57 4.71
N VAL A 98 1.96 -36.51 4.36
CA VAL A 98 1.22 -37.66 3.81
C VAL A 98 1.79 -38.10 2.46
N GLY A 99 2.16 -37.15 1.59
CA GLY A 99 2.78 -37.45 0.30
C GLY A 99 4.15 -38.13 0.45
N VAL A 100 4.95 -37.70 1.43
CA VAL A 100 6.24 -38.35 1.75
C VAL A 100 6.01 -39.77 2.26
N LEU A 101 5.10 -39.95 3.22
CA LEU A 101 4.78 -41.26 3.80
C LEU A 101 4.21 -42.22 2.77
N SER A 102 3.33 -41.75 1.89
CA SER A 102 2.73 -42.55 0.82
C SER A 102 3.78 -42.98 -0.21
N ASN A 103 4.69 -42.08 -0.61
CA ASN A 103 5.75 -42.44 -1.57
C ASN A 103 6.73 -43.44 -0.98
N VAL A 104 7.17 -43.24 0.26
CA VAL A 104 8.08 -44.17 0.93
C VAL A 104 7.38 -45.50 1.17
N GLY A 105 6.16 -45.51 1.73
CA GLY A 105 5.40 -46.73 1.99
C GLY A 105 5.04 -47.50 0.72
N GLY A 106 4.67 -46.80 -0.36
CA GLY A 106 4.38 -47.40 -1.66
C GLY A 106 5.64 -48.01 -2.31
N GLN A 107 6.77 -47.31 -2.28
CA GLN A 107 8.05 -47.82 -2.76
C GLN A 107 8.51 -49.03 -1.94
N THR A 108 8.48 -48.92 -0.61
CA THR A 108 8.86 -50.03 0.29
C THR A 108 7.95 -51.24 0.09
N GLY A 109 6.63 -51.05 -0.04
CA GLY A 109 5.68 -52.12 -0.33
C GLY A 109 5.94 -52.80 -1.69
N LEU A 110 6.32 -52.02 -2.71
CA LEU A 110 6.70 -52.54 -4.03
C LEU A 110 7.95 -53.45 -3.93
N TRP A 111 9.01 -52.98 -3.27
CA TRP A 111 10.26 -53.75 -3.12
C TRP A 111 10.05 -55.03 -2.31
N ILE A 112 9.24 -54.97 -1.25
CA ILE A 112 8.89 -56.16 -0.47
C ILE A 112 8.08 -57.13 -1.34
N GLY A 113 7.06 -56.65 -2.08
CA GLY A 113 6.24 -57.49 -2.95
C GLY A 113 7.02 -58.17 -4.08
N VAL A 114 8.00 -57.48 -4.67
CA VAL A 114 8.92 -58.05 -5.66
C VAL A 114 9.87 -59.09 -5.05
N SER A 115 10.22 -58.96 -3.77
CA SER A 115 11.13 -59.90 -3.09
C SER A 115 10.49 -61.24 -2.70
N PHE A 116 9.15 -61.32 -2.72
CA PHE A 116 8.39 -62.54 -2.45
C PHE A 116 7.93 -63.29 -3.72
N LEU A 117 8.18 -62.70 -4.90
CA LEU A 117 7.99 -63.32 -6.22
C LEU A 117 9.28 -64.01 -6.67
#